data_AF-A0A257CY62-F1
#
_entry.id   AF-A0A257CY62-F1
#
_cell.length_a   1.000
_cell.length_b   1.000
_cell.length_c   1.000
_cell.angle_alpha   90.00
_cell.angle_beta   90.00
_cell.angle_gamma   90.00
#
_symmetry.space_group_name_H-M   'P 1'
#
loop_
_entity.id
_entity.type
_entity.pdbx_description
1 polymer ?
#
loop_
_entity_poly.entity_id
_entity_poly.type
_entity_poly.pdbx_seq_one_letter_code
_entity_poly.pdbx_strand_id
1 'polypeptide(L)'
;MNPSPKQASKTEISKQELQQLDQLRAHRRVHRKSLPPKPPSVAEHFEPPPPTLGQRLADGVAATIGSWRFIAIQSTAIVIWMVGNVMSGGGAWDPYPFILLNLLLSFQAAYTAPAIMMSQNRQSELDRRHAETDYEINVKAELEIELLHEKIDILKEQELLALTEAVQALSAQLETLTRRLDKSP
;
A
#
# COMPACT_ATOMS: atom_id res chain seq x y z
N MET A 1 5.60 50.29 30.33
CA MET A 1 5.30 48.90 30.75
C MET A 1 6.38 48.01 30.13
N ASN A 2 7.51 47.81 30.82
CA ASN A 2 8.70 47.16 30.25
C ASN A 2 8.66 45.66 30.57
N PRO A 3 8.74 44.73 29.59
CA PRO A 3 8.67 43.30 29.86
C PRO A 3 9.89 42.83 30.67
N SER A 4 9.62 41.99 31.66
CA SER A 4 10.57 41.54 32.68
C SER A 4 11.62 40.56 32.09
N PRO A 5 12.90 40.60 32.53
CA PRO A 5 14.04 39.91 31.88
C PRO A 5 13.91 38.38 31.74
N LYS A 6 13.00 37.75 32.49
CA LYS A 6 12.74 36.30 32.41
C LYS A 6 12.01 35.87 31.12
N GLN A 7 11.29 36.77 30.45
CA GLN A 7 10.60 36.45 29.18
C GLN A 7 11.53 36.48 27.97
N ALA A 8 12.53 37.37 27.96
CA ALA A 8 13.49 37.49 26.85
C ALA A 8 14.32 36.20 26.67
N SER A 9 14.84 35.62 27.76
CA SER A 9 15.62 34.38 27.72
C SER A 9 14.80 33.17 27.24
N LYS A 10 13.54 33.04 27.67
CA LYS A 10 12.66 31.92 27.25
C LYS A 10 12.28 32.01 25.76
N THR A 11 12.13 33.23 25.24
CA THR A 11 11.87 33.48 23.82
C THR A 11 13.11 33.29 22.96
N GLU A 12 14.31 33.59 23.47
CA GLU A 12 15.58 33.32 22.77
C GLU A 12 15.88 31.82 22.71
N ILE A 13 15.68 31.08 23.81
CA ILE A 13 15.84 29.62 23.85
C ILE A 13 14.85 28.95 22.88
N SER A 14 13.58 29.38 22.85
CA SER A 14 12.57 28.83 21.94
C SER A 14 12.85 29.18 20.46
N LYS A 15 13.47 30.35 20.17
CA LYS A 15 13.95 30.70 18.83
C LYS A 15 15.14 29.85 18.41
N GLN A 16 16.07 29.56 19.32
CA GLN A 16 17.19 28.67 19.06
C GLN A 16 16.74 27.23 18.81
N GLU A 17 15.77 26.72 19.58
CA GLU A 17 15.18 25.40 19.35
C GLU A 17 14.49 25.32 17.98
N LEU A 18 13.74 26.36 17.57
CA LEU A 18 13.14 26.42 16.23
C LEU A 18 14.21 26.41 15.13
N GLN A 19 15.31 27.14 15.33
CA GLN A 19 16.43 27.18 14.38
C GLN A 19 17.14 25.82 14.29
N GLN A 20 17.35 25.13 15.42
CA GLN A 20 17.90 23.77 15.43
C GLN A 20 16.94 22.77 14.76
N LEU A 21 15.63 22.91 14.99
CA LEU A 21 14.62 22.06 14.37
C LEU A 21 14.61 22.22 12.84
N ASP A 22 14.75 23.46 12.36
CA ASP A 22 14.82 23.74 10.92
C ASP A 22 16.14 23.31 10.28
N GLN A 23 17.26 23.43 11.00
CA GLN A 23 18.53 22.83 10.56
C GLN A 23 18.46 21.31 10.48
N LEU A 24 17.87 20.65 11.49
CA LEU A 24 17.64 19.20 11.48
C LEU A 24 16.69 18.78 10.35
N ARG A 25 15.65 19.56 10.05
CA ARG A 25 14.76 19.33 8.89
C ARG A 25 15.49 19.51 7.57
N ALA A 26 16.35 20.51 7.44
CA ALA A 26 17.16 20.73 6.25
C ALA A 26 18.14 19.57 6.02
N HIS A 27 18.83 19.14 7.07
CA HIS A 27 19.70 17.97 7.05
C HIS A 27 18.95 16.68 6.69
N ARG A 28 17.78 16.45 7.31
CA ARG A 28 16.91 15.29 7.02
C ARG A 28 16.37 15.33 5.59
N ARG A 29 16.09 16.51 5.01
CA ARG A 29 15.67 16.67 3.60
C ARG A 29 16.78 16.29 2.62
N VAL A 30 18.04 16.59 2.95
CA VAL A 30 19.21 16.18 2.15
C VAL A 30 19.42 14.67 2.26
N HIS A 31 19.30 14.11 3.46
CA HIS A 31 19.40 12.67 3.70
C HIS A 31 18.23 11.87 3.09
N ARG A 32 17.04 12.47 2.98
CA ARG A 32 15.86 11.95 2.26
C ARG A 32 15.96 12.12 0.74
N LYS A 33 16.91 12.91 0.25
CA LYS A 33 17.23 13.01 -1.19
C LYS A 33 18.28 11.97 -1.59
N SER A 34 19.20 11.59 -0.70
CA SER A 34 20.23 10.57 -0.98
C SER A 34 19.69 9.14 -0.86
N LEU A 35 18.76 8.91 0.06
CA LEU A 35 17.93 7.72 0.09
C LEU A 35 16.57 8.13 -0.51
N PRO A 36 16.27 7.83 -1.79
CA PRO A 36 14.88 7.82 -2.18
C PRO A 36 14.14 6.97 -1.13
N PRO A 37 12.92 7.32 -0.70
CA PRO A 37 12.09 6.28 -0.11
C PRO A 37 12.13 5.19 -1.16
N LYS A 38 12.80 4.07 -0.87
CA LYS A 38 12.53 2.86 -1.60
C LYS A 38 11.08 2.66 -1.18
N PRO A 39 10.08 2.97 -2.03
CA PRO A 39 8.73 2.55 -1.69
C PRO A 39 8.89 1.08 -1.30
N PRO A 40 8.28 0.61 -0.21
CA PRO A 40 8.32 -0.81 0.16
C PRO A 40 8.22 -1.58 -1.14
N SER A 41 9.34 -2.21 -1.52
CA SER A 41 9.76 -2.42 -2.91
C SER A 41 8.53 -2.57 -3.80
N VAL A 42 8.20 -1.53 -4.58
CA VAL A 42 7.24 -1.66 -5.69
C VAL A 42 7.66 -2.93 -6.36
N ALA A 43 6.79 -3.95 -6.23
CA ALA A 43 7.07 -5.35 -6.38
C ALA A 43 8.40 -5.60 -7.07
N GLU A 44 9.34 -6.32 -6.43
CA GLU A 44 10.13 -7.23 -7.26
C GLU A 44 9.08 -7.96 -8.08
N HIS A 45 8.94 -7.55 -9.34
CA HIS A 45 7.93 -8.06 -10.23
C HIS A 45 8.35 -9.49 -10.42
N PHE A 46 7.85 -10.36 -9.54
CA PHE A 46 7.67 -11.75 -9.86
C PHE A 46 6.63 -11.71 -10.95
N GLU A 47 7.07 -11.40 -12.18
CA GLU A 47 6.22 -11.45 -13.35
C GLU A 47 5.66 -12.86 -13.33
N PRO A 48 4.35 -13.02 -13.07
CA PRO A 48 3.77 -14.34 -13.09
C PRO A 48 4.09 -14.92 -14.46
N PRO A 49 4.49 -16.21 -14.53
CA PRO A 49 4.86 -16.82 -15.79
C PRO A 49 3.78 -16.53 -16.84
N PRO A 50 4.18 -16.22 -18.08
CA PRO A 50 3.25 -15.77 -19.10
C PRO A 50 2.09 -16.75 -19.22
N PRO A 51 0.84 -16.26 -19.26
CA PRO A 51 -0.32 -17.12 -19.19
C PRO A 51 -0.32 -18.12 -20.33
N THR A 52 -0.59 -19.38 -20.01
CA THR A 52 -0.69 -20.43 -21.02
C THR A 52 -1.85 -20.15 -21.97
N LEU A 53 -1.84 -20.75 -23.17
CA LEU A 53 -2.91 -20.55 -24.16
C LEU A 53 -4.30 -20.85 -23.59
N GLY A 54 -4.43 -21.89 -22.76
CA GLY A 54 -5.67 -22.23 -22.06
C GLY A 54 -6.12 -21.16 -21.07
N GLN A 55 -5.19 -20.57 -20.32
CA GLN A 55 -5.49 -19.48 -19.37
C GLN A 55 -5.90 -18.20 -20.10
N ARG A 56 -5.28 -17.88 -21.24
CA ARG A 56 -5.67 -16.73 -22.07
C ARG A 56 -7.07 -16.89 -22.65
N LEU A 57 -7.42 -18.10 -23.09
CA LEU A 57 -8.77 -18.42 -23.58
C LEU A 57 -9.79 -18.35 -22.43
N ALA A 58 -9.49 -18.94 -21.27
CA ALA A 58 -10.38 -18.90 -20.10
C ALA A 58 -10.65 -17.46 -19.64
N ASP A 59 -9.63 -16.61 -19.58
CA ASP A 59 -9.79 -15.19 -19.24
C ASP A 59 -10.62 -14.43 -20.28
N GLY A 60 -10.37 -14.69 -21.57
CA GLY A 60 -11.17 -14.09 -22.65
C GLY A 60 -12.63 -14.49 -22.57
N VAL A 61 -12.91 -15.76 -22.28
CA VAL A 61 -14.26 -16.29 -22.08
C VAL A 61 -14.91 -15.69 -20.83
N ALA A 62 -14.19 -15.61 -19.70
CA ALA A 62 -14.70 -15.02 -18.48
C ALA A 62 -15.01 -13.51 -18.64
N ALA A 63 -14.13 -12.76 -19.30
CA ALA A 63 -14.31 -11.33 -19.56
C ALA A 63 -15.48 -11.05 -20.52
N THR A 64 -15.69 -11.92 -21.51
CA THR A 64 -16.80 -11.78 -22.46
C THR A 64 -18.13 -12.17 -21.83
N ILE A 65 -18.20 -13.28 -21.08
CA ILE A 65 -19.43 -13.75 -20.42
C ILE A 65 -19.82 -12.82 -19.25
N GLY A 66 -18.86 -12.22 -18.56
CA GLY A 66 -19.12 -11.27 -17.46
C GLY A 66 -19.62 -9.89 -17.88
N SER A 67 -19.70 -9.60 -19.19
CA SER A 67 -20.11 -8.29 -19.69
C SER A 67 -21.63 -8.17 -19.85
N TRP A 68 -22.21 -7.07 -19.35
CA TRP A 68 -23.62 -6.72 -19.57
C TRP A 68 -24.01 -6.66 -21.06
N ARG A 69 -23.06 -6.31 -21.94
CA ARG A 69 -23.29 -6.25 -23.39
C ARG A 69 -23.48 -7.64 -24.00
N PHE A 70 -22.75 -8.65 -23.51
CA PHE A 70 -22.87 -10.02 -23.97
C PHE A 70 -24.24 -10.60 -23.61
N ILE A 71 -24.70 -10.38 -22.38
CA ILE A 71 -26.01 -10.82 -21.91
C ILE A 71 -27.13 -10.24 -22.78
N ALA A 72 -27.06 -8.96 -23.13
CA ALA A 72 -28.05 -8.30 -24.00
C ALA A 72 -28.07 -8.89 -25.42
N ILE A 73 -26.90 -9.12 -26.03
CA ILE A 73 -26.79 -9.71 -27.36
C ILE A 73 -27.31 -11.15 -27.36
N GLN A 74 -26.90 -11.96 -26.39
CA GLN A 74 -27.33 -13.37 -26.24
C GLN A 74 -28.85 -13.47 -26.07
N SER A 75 -29.43 -12.63 -25.20
CA SER A 75 -30.88 -12.59 -24.97
C SER A 75 -31.63 -12.20 -26.25
N THR A 76 -31.13 -11.20 -26.98
CA THR A 76 -31.73 -10.78 -28.26
C THR A 76 -31.66 -11.89 -29.30
N ALA A 77 -30.53 -12.60 -29.41
CA ALA A 77 -30.36 -13.72 -30.32
C ALA A 77 -31.35 -14.87 -30.01
N ILE A 78 -31.54 -15.20 -28.74
CA ILE A 78 -32.53 -16.20 -28.29
C ILE A 78 -33.95 -15.77 -28.68
N VAL A 79 -34.31 -14.51 -28.44
CA VAL A 79 -35.63 -13.97 -28.82
C VAL A 79 -35.84 -14.03 -30.34
N ILE A 80 -34.84 -13.62 -31.13
CA ILE A 80 -34.90 -13.69 -32.61
C ILE A 80 -35.08 -15.15 -33.06
N TRP A 81 -34.34 -16.09 -32.48
CA TRP A 81 -34.46 -17.52 -32.80
C TRP A 81 -35.84 -18.08 -32.51
N MET A 82 -36.39 -17.77 -31.33
CA MET A 82 -37.75 -18.19 -30.95
C MET A 82 -38.79 -17.60 -31.91
N VAL A 83 -38.74 -16.29 -32.18
CA VAL A 83 -39.70 -15.63 -33.08
C VAL A 83 -39.61 -16.21 -34.49
N GLY A 84 -38.40 -16.39 -35.03
CA GLY A 84 -38.20 -16.97 -36.36
C GLY A 84 -38.76 -18.39 -36.49
N ASN A 85 -38.55 -19.25 -35.48
CA ASN A 85 -39.08 -20.62 -35.49
C ASN A 85 -40.60 -20.65 -35.33
N VAL A 86 -41.18 -19.82 -34.46
CA VAL A 86 -42.63 -19.71 -34.29
C VAL A 86 -43.31 -19.21 -35.57
N MET A 87 -42.72 -18.23 -36.25
CA MET A 87 -43.24 -17.70 -37.52
C MET A 87 -43.15 -18.72 -38.67
N SER A 88 -42.20 -19.65 -38.63
CA SER A 88 -42.03 -20.70 -39.63
C SER A 88 -43.06 -21.84 -39.50
N GLY A 89 -43.72 -21.97 -38.34
CA GLY A 89 -44.86 -22.86 -38.13
C GLY A 89 -44.60 -24.32 -38.53
N GLY A 90 -45.09 -24.74 -39.70
CA GLY A 90 -44.99 -26.10 -40.22
C GLY A 90 -43.64 -26.48 -40.86
N GLY A 91 -42.78 -25.50 -41.15
CA GLY A 91 -41.41 -25.69 -41.64
C GLY A 91 -40.34 -25.31 -40.59
N ALA A 92 -40.73 -25.22 -39.32
CA ALA A 92 -39.84 -24.81 -38.25
C ALA A 92 -38.68 -25.81 -38.09
N TRP A 93 -37.46 -25.28 -38.03
CA TRP A 93 -36.26 -26.07 -37.79
C TRP A 93 -36.17 -26.55 -36.34
N ASP A 94 -36.78 -25.81 -35.41
CA ASP A 94 -36.86 -26.12 -33.99
C ASP A 94 -38.29 -25.87 -33.45
N PRO A 95 -39.24 -26.80 -33.66
CA PRO A 95 -40.61 -26.67 -33.15
C PRO A 95 -40.65 -26.63 -31.62
N TYR A 96 -41.68 -25.99 -31.07
CA TYR A 96 -41.93 -26.00 -29.62
C TYR A 96 -41.95 -27.46 -29.11
N PRO A 97 -41.11 -27.86 -28.14
CA PRO A 97 -40.50 -27.08 -27.05
C PRO A 97 -39.03 -26.60 -27.24
N PHE A 98 -38.55 -26.37 -28.47
CA PHE A 98 -37.21 -25.86 -28.79
C PHE A 98 -36.04 -26.75 -28.29
N ILE A 99 -36.01 -28.01 -28.74
CA ILE A 99 -35.03 -29.00 -28.27
C ILE A 99 -33.59 -28.61 -28.62
N LEU A 100 -33.37 -28.00 -29.80
CA LEU A 100 -32.03 -27.65 -30.26
C LEU A 100 -31.48 -26.46 -29.47
N LEU A 101 -32.31 -25.44 -29.24
CA LEU A 101 -31.94 -24.30 -28.40
C LEU A 101 -31.63 -24.75 -26.98
N ASN A 102 -32.44 -25.64 -26.41
CA ASN A 102 -32.19 -26.16 -25.07
C ASN A 102 -30.89 -26.97 -24.97
N LEU A 103 -30.60 -27.81 -25.98
CA LEU A 103 -29.36 -28.57 -26.05
C LEU A 103 -28.14 -27.63 -26.15
N LEU A 104 -28.22 -26.60 -27.00
CA LEU A 104 -27.15 -25.63 -27.19
C LEU A 104 -26.86 -24.85 -25.90
N LEU A 105 -27.89 -24.35 -25.22
CA LEU A 105 -27.74 -23.62 -23.95
C LEU A 105 -27.19 -24.52 -22.84
N SER A 106 -27.62 -25.79 -22.78
CA SER A 106 -27.10 -26.76 -21.81
C SER A 106 -25.62 -27.03 -22.03
N PHE A 107 -25.21 -27.23 -23.29
CA PHE A 107 -23.80 -27.39 -23.66
C PHE A 107 -22.99 -26.13 -23.34
N GLN A 108 -23.51 -24.94 -23.68
CA GLN A 108 -22.87 -23.66 -23.39
C GLN A 108 -22.60 -23.51 -21.88
N ALA A 109 -23.61 -23.78 -21.04
CA ALA A 109 -23.46 -23.71 -19.58
C ALA A 109 -22.41 -24.71 -19.05
N ALA A 110 -22.41 -25.94 -19.58
CA ALA A 110 -21.48 -26.99 -19.18
C ALA A 110 -20.00 -26.62 -19.43
N TYR A 111 -19.70 -25.89 -20.51
CA TYR A 111 -18.34 -25.41 -20.79
C TYR A 111 -18.02 -24.08 -20.09
N THR A 112 -19.03 -23.24 -19.87
CA THR A 112 -18.87 -21.95 -19.20
C THR A 112 -18.44 -22.11 -17.75
N ALA A 113 -19.05 -23.02 -16.99
CA ALA A 113 -18.75 -23.17 -15.57
C ALA A 113 -17.28 -23.54 -15.28
N PRO A 114 -16.66 -24.53 -15.94
CA PRO A 114 -15.23 -24.82 -15.78
C PRO A 114 -14.32 -23.68 -16.26
N ALA A 115 -14.67 -22.99 -17.35
CA ALA A 115 -13.88 -21.86 -17.84
C ALA A 115 -13.88 -20.70 -16.83
N ILE A 116 -15.03 -20.38 -16.25
CA ILE A 116 -15.15 -19.40 -15.17
C ILE A 116 -14.36 -19.88 -13.95
N MET A 117 -14.49 -21.14 -13.53
CA MET A 117 -13.77 -21.69 -12.38
C MET A 117 -12.25 -21.63 -12.58
N MET A 118 -11.75 -21.90 -13.79
CA MET A 118 -10.33 -21.79 -14.13
C MET A 118 -9.82 -20.34 -14.05
N SER A 119 -10.59 -19.38 -14.57
CA SER A 119 -10.23 -17.96 -14.48
C SER A 119 -10.28 -17.46 -13.03
N GLN A 120 -11.29 -17.88 -12.25
CA GLN A 120 -11.40 -17.58 -10.81
C GLN A 120 -10.24 -18.18 -10.01
N ASN A 121 -9.92 -19.46 -10.21
CA ASN A 121 -8.82 -20.12 -9.51
C ASN A 121 -7.50 -19.39 -9.77
N ARG A 122 -7.26 -18.96 -11.02
CA ARG A 122 -6.08 -18.16 -11.36
C ARG A 122 -6.08 -16.78 -10.72
N GLN A 123 -7.19 -16.04 -10.74
CA GLN A 123 -7.30 -14.75 -10.06
C GLN A 123 -7.04 -14.90 -8.56
N SER A 124 -7.61 -15.92 -7.92
CA SER A 124 -7.39 -16.19 -6.49
C SER A 124 -5.95 -16.55 -6.15
N GLU A 125 -5.23 -17.22 -7.06
CA GLU A 125 -3.82 -17.52 -6.88
C GLU A 125 -2.98 -16.24 -6.94
N LEU A 126 -3.25 -15.37 -7.92
CA LEU A 126 -2.58 -14.07 -8.03
C LEU A 126 -2.85 -13.20 -6.80
N ASP A 127 -4.11 -13.08 -6.38
CA ASP A 127 -4.50 -12.31 -5.20
C ASP A 127 -3.81 -12.83 -3.93
N ARG A 128 -3.70 -14.16 -3.77
CA ARG A 128 -2.97 -14.75 -2.65
C ARG A 128 -1.47 -14.41 -2.69
N ARG A 129 -0.83 -14.48 -3.87
CA ARG A 129 0.59 -14.11 -4.03
C ARG A 129 0.84 -12.63 -3.72
N HIS A 130 -0.06 -11.76 -4.16
CA HIS A 130 -0.01 -10.34 -3.82
C HIS A 130 -0.14 -10.13 -2.31
N ALA A 131 -1.10 -10.79 -1.66
CA ALA A 131 -1.27 -10.71 -0.21
C ALA A 131 -0.06 -11.24 0.58
N GLU A 132 0.55 -12.35 0.14
CA GLU A 132 1.80 -12.89 0.73
C GLU A 132 2.94 -11.85 0.64
N THR A 133 3.11 -11.23 -0.53
CA THR A 133 4.15 -10.22 -0.76
C THR A 133 3.93 -8.96 0.08
N ASP A 134 2.69 -8.46 0.12
CA ASP A 134 2.31 -7.30 0.91
C ASP A 134 2.53 -7.54 2.41
N TYR A 135 2.26 -8.76 2.88
CA TYR A 135 2.53 -9.16 4.26
C TYR A 135 4.03 -9.12 4.61
N GLU A 136 4.88 -9.73 3.77
CA GLU A 136 6.34 -9.73 3.98
C GLU A 136 6.92 -8.31 3.99
N ILE A 137 6.43 -7.47 3.08
CA ILE A 137 6.77 -6.06 3.02
C ILE A 137 6.39 -5.34 4.32
N ASN A 138 5.19 -5.58 4.84
CA ASN A 138 4.71 -4.94 6.05
C ASN A 138 5.53 -5.35 7.28
N VAL A 139 5.83 -6.65 7.42
CA VAL A 139 6.70 -7.16 8.50
C VAL A 139 8.09 -6.53 8.43
N LYS A 140 8.66 -6.42 7.23
CA LYS A 140 9.96 -5.76 7.05
C LYS A 140 9.91 -4.27 7.43
N ALA A 141 8.86 -3.57 7.03
CA ALA A 141 8.67 -2.17 7.39
C ALA A 141 8.52 -1.98 8.90
N GLU A 142 7.80 -2.87 9.59
CA GLU A 142 7.66 -2.89 11.04
C GLU A 142 9.02 -3.03 11.73
N LEU A 143 9.84 -4.00 11.30
CA LEU A 143 11.18 -4.21 11.83
C LEU A 143 12.11 -3.01 11.57
N GLU A 144 12.05 -2.40 10.38
CA GLU A 144 12.83 -1.20 10.08
C GLU A 144 12.41 -0.02 10.97
N ILE A 145 11.12 0.12 11.30
CA ILE A 145 10.62 1.14 12.23
C ILE A 145 11.10 0.87 13.66
N GLU A 146 11.10 -0.37 14.10
CA GLU A 146 11.60 -0.78 15.43
C GLU A 146 13.09 -0.45 15.57
N LEU A 147 13.91 -0.84 14.59
CA LEU A 147 15.33 -0.50 14.56
C LEU A 147 15.60 1.00 14.52
N LEU A 148 14.73 1.78 13.87
CA LEU A 148 14.82 3.24 13.89
C LEU A 148 14.51 3.81 15.27
N HIS A 149 13.51 3.27 15.99
CA HIS A 149 13.21 3.68 17.36
C HIS A 149 14.37 3.39 18.29
N GLU A 150 14.93 2.17 18.25
CA GLU A 150 16.08 1.80 19.07
C GLU A 150 17.28 2.75 18.85
N LYS A 151 17.59 3.07 17.58
CA LYS A 151 18.66 4.03 17.26
C LYS A 151 18.36 5.43 17.78
N ILE A 152 17.10 5.88 17.72
CA ILE A 152 16.70 7.19 18.25
C ILE A 152 16.88 7.22 19.77
N ASP A 153 16.48 6.15 20.46
CA ASP A 153 16.58 6.05 21.92
C ASP A 153 18.05 6.05 22.37
N ILE A 154 18.93 5.30 21.69
CA ILE A 154 20.37 5.32 21.95
C ILE A 154 20.95 6.73 21.77
N LEU A 155 20.61 7.40 20.67
CA LEU A 155 21.08 8.77 20.43
C LEU A 155 20.56 9.75 21.47
N LYS A 156 19.31 9.57 21.93
CA LYS A 156 18.71 10.38 23.00
C LYS A 156 19.42 10.17 24.33
N GLU A 157 19.74 8.93 24.67
CA GLU A 157 20.47 8.62 25.89
C GLU A 157 21.89 9.23 25.88
N GLN A 158 22.60 9.15 24.75
CA GLN A 158 23.89 9.81 24.57
C GLN A 158 23.81 11.34 24.73
N GLU A 159 22.79 11.96 24.14
CA GLU A 159 22.57 13.41 24.24
C GLU A 159 22.25 13.84 25.68
N LEU A 160 21.44 13.05 26.40
CA LEU A 160 21.12 13.29 27.81
C LEU A 160 22.34 13.15 28.73
N LEU A 161 23.20 12.15 28.48
CA LEU A 161 24.45 11.99 29.23
C LEU A 161 25.38 13.19 29.00
N ALA A 162 25.56 13.60 27.73
CA ALA A 162 26.39 14.76 27.39
C ALA A 162 25.86 16.07 28.01
N LEU A 163 24.54 16.27 28.04
CA LEU A 163 23.90 17.41 28.72
C LEU A 163 24.15 17.37 30.23
N THR A 164 24.06 16.19 30.84
CA THR A 164 24.28 16.02 32.28
C THR A 164 25.72 16.34 32.66
N GLU A 165 26.70 15.84 31.89
CA GLU A 165 28.12 16.17 32.07
C GLU A 165 28.39 17.67 31.92
N ALA A 166 27.80 18.31 30.89
CA ALA A 166 27.94 19.74 30.68
C ALA A 166 27.38 20.56 31.85
N VAL A 167 26.23 20.17 32.40
CA VAL A 167 25.63 20.82 33.58
C VAL A 167 26.50 20.64 34.82
N GLN A 168 27.04 19.44 35.06
CA GLN A 168 27.94 19.18 36.19
C GLN A 168 29.23 20.01 36.08
N ALA A 169 29.82 20.09 34.89
CA ALA A 169 31.01 20.90 34.65
C ALA A 169 30.75 22.39 34.92
N LEU A 170 29.60 22.91 34.50
CA LEU A 170 29.21 24.30 34.75
C LEU A 170 28.99 24.56 36.25
N SER A 171 28.36 23.62 36.95
CA SER A 171 28.19 23.69 38.41
C SER A 171 29.53 23.73 39.15
N ALA A 172 30.49 22.89 38.76
CA ALA A 172 31.82 22.88 39.35
C ALA A 172 32.59 24.20 39.08
N GLN A 173 32.42 24.78 37.89
CA GLN A 173 32.97 26.11 37.58
C GLN A 173 32.37 27.21 38.45
N LEU A 174 31.05 27.18 38.69
CA LEU A 174 30.41 28.16 39.58
C LEU A 174 30.88 28.02 41.03
N GLU A 175 31.07 26.80 41.52
CA GLU A 175 31.55 26.55 42.88
C GLU A 175 32.99 27.04 43.07
N THR A 176 33.86 26.81 42.07
CA THR A 176 35.23 27.32 42.09
C THR A 176 35.32 28.84 42.00
N LEU A 177 34.49 29.49 41.18
CA LEU A 177 34.40 30.96 41.14
C LEU A 177 33.86 31.54 42.45
N THR A 178 32.84 30.92 43.04
CA THR A 178 32.29 31.31 44.34
C THR A 178 33.36 31.23 45.44
N ARG A 179 34.11 30.12 45.50
CA ARG A 179 35.24 29.98 46.43
C ARG A 179 36.35 31.01 46.23
N ARG A 180 36.57 31.49 45.01
CA ARG A 180 37.57 32.54 44.73
C ARG A 180 37.09 33.90 45.18
N LEU A 181 35.81 34.21 45.02
CA LEU A 181 35.18 35.45 45.51
C LEU A 181 35.15 35.51 47.04
N ASP A 182 34.88 34.40 47.71
CA ASP A 182 34.89 34.29 49.18
C ASP A 182 36.30 34.44 49.81
N LYS A 183 37.36 34.19 49.01
CA LYS A 183 38.77 34.34 49.43
C LYS A 183 39.37 35.71 49.12
N SER A 184 38.61 36.62 48.50
CA SER A 184 39.08 37.97 48.22
C SER A 184 38.68 38.89 49.39
N PRO A 185 39.64 39.44 50.16
CA PRO A 185 39.39 40.33 51.29
C PRO A 185 38.83 41.70 50.88
#